data_AF-A0A3N6M9Z1-F1
#
_entry.id   AF-A0A3N6M9Z1-F1
#
_cell.length_a   1.000
_cell.length_b   1.000
_cell.length_c   1.000
_cell.angle_alpha   90.00
_cell.angle_beta   90.00
_cell.angle_gamma   90.00
#
_symmetry.space_group_name_H-M   'P 1'
#
loop_
_entity.id
_entity.type
_entity.pdbx_description
1 polymer ?
#
loop_
_entity_poly.entity_id
_entity_poly.type
_entity_poly.pdbx_seq_one_letter_code
_entity_poly.pdbx_strand_id
1 'polypeptide(L)'
;MSSIQDLANRLAIYLAAYKHYIELKSKAGLLDVTKFGEALARDIAEIVFDYKDLVNLNLESNFTAIDLGSLTAGCAIQVTLSASTTKVVETLNKFFEHGLDGTYSALKFIALRDKQKTYVNQQITRSRGTFDFDPDRDIYDLGDLFKILVAQANSAKLEAACKRLEAEIGSEIRPYLLDADRLGQRLRNLFSAHDVRTTDGVKALQSFGVSRTIYSDSLSLAEASSREMIEYVAEQFWISSDWIEGTYDHIYSDAPGAEKTTDWRRSLRGAYDLIERASADGEQLNVMIPVWPDFRELDAIDDVVDFEALDYKHFFLVARKSNDFSVDCFRLAISDPLSYRKCRDGLFLLFLAAEIYEIETQRKTYIDVYQVQGEHIRSCCFGDMFLVDVVCAGRLVRNHKDFIYSDGTAMLKATRDVPSRLAIWLQENLTEFVARRSSLLPTTITFP
;
A
#
# COMPACT_ATOMS: atom_id res chain seq x y z
N MET A 1 -4.22 15.50 -8.58
CA MET A 1 -3.56 16.68 -7.98
C MET A 1 -3.79 16.60 -6.48
N SER A 2 -2.74 16.57 -5.66
CA SER A 2 -2.86 16.58 -4.20
C SER A 2 -3.58 17.84 -3.73
N SER A 3 -4.44 17.73 -2.72
CA SER A 3 -5.13 18.90 -2.19
C SER A 3 -4.12 19.86 -1.51
N ILE A 4 -4.46 21.15 -1.41
CA ILE A 4 -3.64 22.13 -0.68
C ILE A 4 -3.40 21.67 0.77
N GLN A 5 -4.38 20.99 1.36
CA GLN A 5 -4.29 20.44 2.70
C GLN A 5 -3.30 19.29 2.79
N ASP A 6 -3.25 18.41 1.79
CA ASP A 6 -2.25 17.32 1.73
C ASP A 6 -0.84 17.87 1.59
N LEU A 7 -0.64 18.89 0.74
CA LEU A 7 0.65 19.55 0.59
C LEU A 7 1.09 20.26 1.88
N ALA A 8 0.17 20.92 2.57
CA ALA A 8 0.45 21.57 3.86
C ALA A 8 0.81 20.53 4.94
N ASN A 9 0.08 19.42 5.03
CA ASN A 9 0.37 18.34 5.96
C ASN A 9 1.76 17.73 5.69
N ARG A 10 2.05 17.43 4.43
CA ARG A 10 3.36 16.91 4.00
C ARG A 10 4.49 17.87 4.35
N LEU A 11 4.32 19.16 4.07
CA LEU A 11 5.31 20.19 4.41
C LEU A 11 5.55 20.27 5.93
N ALA A 12 4.47 20.21 6.72
CA ALA A 12 4.56 20.23 8.19
C ALA A 12 5.36 19.04 8.74
N ILE A 13 5.16 17.84 8.20
CA ILE A 13 5.91 16.64 8.57
C ILE A 13 7.40 16.81 8.28
N TYR A 14 7.77 17.24 7.07
CA TYR A 14 9.18 17.44 6.73
C TYR A 14 9.83 18.53 7.58
N LEU A 15 9.12 19.64 7.83
CA LEU A 15 9.62 20.70 8.71
C LEU A 15 9.84 20.22 10.13
N ALA A 16 8.93 19.40 10.68
CA ALA A 16 9.08 18.81 12.00
C ALA A 16 10.31 17.89 12.07
N ALA A 17 10.49 17.02 11.07
CA ALA A 17 11.64 16.14 10.96
C ALA A 17 12.96 16.93 10.88
N TYR A 18 13.01 17.96 10.02
CA TYR A 18 14.18 18.81 9.87
C TYR A 18 14.53 19.58 11.14
N LYS A 19 13.53 20.20 11.79
CA LYS A 19 13.73 20.88 13.09
C LYS A 19 14.33 19.94 14.12
N HIS A 20 13.80 18.73 14.23
CA HIS A 20 14.31 17.73 15.18
C HIS A 20 15.74 17.29 14.86
N TYR A 21 16.04 17.07 13.57
CA TYR A 21 17.37 16.74 13.10
C TYR A 21 18.41 17.82 13.45
N ILE A 22 18.09 19.10 13.21
CA ILE A 22 18.93 20.24 13.61
C ILE A 22 19.11 20.31 15.13
N GLU A 23 18.04 20.06 15.88
CA GLU A 23 18.06 20.08 17.34
C GLU A 23 19.03 19.02 17.88
N LEU A 24 18.94 17.79 17.38
CA LEU A 24 19.83 16.68 17.73
C LEU A 24 21.29 16.98 17.40
N LYS A 25 21.58 17.39 16.15
CA LYS A 25 22.96 17.64 15.72
C LYS A 25 23.63 18.77 16.49
N SER A 26 22.92 19.87 16.75
CA SER A 26 23.54 20.95 17.54
C SER A 26 23.61 20.64 19.04
N LYS A 27 22.73 19.80 19.61
CA LYS A 27 22.96 19.23 20.95
C LYS A 27 24.22 18.37 21.02
N ALA A 28 24.55 17.67 19.92
CA ALA A 28 25.78 16.90 19.78
C ALA A 28 27.02 17.75 19.45
N GLY A 29 26.89 19.09 19.36
CA GLY A 29 28.01 19.98 19.04
C GLY A 29 28.47 19.97 17.58
N LEU A 30 27.69 19.36 16.67
CA LEU A 30 27.99 19.30 15.25
C LEU A 30 27.53 20.59 14.56
N LEU A 31 28.41 21.58 14.47
CA LEU A 31 28.10 22.94 13.99
C LEU A 31 28.04 23.09 12.47
N ASP A 32 28.44 22.07 11.70
CA ASP A 32 28.38 22.07 10.23
C ASP A 32 26.96 22.29 9.69
N VAL A 33 25.94 22.00 10.51
CA VAL A 33 24.51 22.21 10.22
C VAL A 33 24.18 23.65 9.82
N THR A 34 24.94 24.64 10.31
CA THR A 34 24.67 26.06 9.98
C THR A 34 24.95 26.34 8.50
N LYS A 35 26.07 25.83 7.97
CA LYS A 35 26.44 25.99 6.55
C LYS A 35 25.49 25.24 5.62
N PHE A 36 25.03 24.05 6.01
CA PHE A 36 24.05 23.30 5.23
C PHE A 36 22.65 23.95 5.27
N GLY A 37 22.24 24.43 6.45
CA GLY A 37 20.96 25.11 6.64
C GLY A 37 20.83 26.45 5.91
N GLU A 38 21.92 27.13 5.60
CA GLU A 38 21.93 28.36 4.77
C GLU A 38 21.36 28.12 3.37
N ALA A 39 21.76 27.03 2.71
CA ALA A 39 21.26 26.71 1.37
C ALA A 39 19.76 26.40 1.39
N LEU A 40 19.29 25.67 2.41
CA LEU A 40 17.85 25.45 2.58
C LEU A 40 17.11 26.76 2.86
N ALA A 41 17.61 27.57 3.79
CA ALA A 41 16.98 28.83 4.16
C ALA A 41 16.87 29.78 2.97
N ARG A 42 17.90 29.84 2.10
CA ARG A 42 17.86 30.59 0.85
C ARG A 42 16.72 30.13 -0.05
N ASP A 43 16.69 28.83 -0.36
CA ASP A 43 15.73 28.31 -1.34
C ASP A 43 14.28 28.41 -0.82
N ILE A 44 14.07 28.23 0.49
CA ILE A 44 12.76 28.47 1.11
C ILE A 44 12.41 29.96 1.10
N ALA A 45 13.35 30.86 1.36
CA ALA A 45 13.12 32.31 1.32
C ALA A 45 12.75 32.79 -0.09
N GLU A 46 13.40 32.27 -1.13
CA GLU A 46 13.03 32.54 -2.53
C GLU A 46 11.57 32.16 -2.81
N ILE A 47 11.14 30.97 -2.37
CA ILE A 47 9.77 30.49 -2.56
C ILE A 47 8.77 31.34 -1.77
N VAL A 48 9.06 31.65 -0.50
CA VAL A 48 8.14 32.35 0.40
C VAL A 48 7.97 33.81 -0.02
N PHE A 49 9.07 34.50 -0.30
CA PHE A 49 9.11 35.94 -0.57
C PHE A 49 9.15 36.32 -2.06
N ASP A 50 9.12 35.33 -2.97
CA ASP A 50 9.20 35.52 -4.43
C ASP A 50 10.48 36.23 -4.90
N TYR A 51 11.58 36.04 -4.17
CA TYR A 51 12.89 36.54 -4.59
C TYR A 51 13.44 35.69 -5.75
N LYS A 52 14.09 36.34 -6.73
CA LYS A 52 14.61 35.71 -7.95
C LYS A 52 16.14 35.79 -8.09
N ASP A 53 16.78 36.58 -7.23
CA ASP A 53 18.18 36.95 -7.27
C ASP A 53 18.84 36.85 -5.89
N LEU A 54 18.34 35.95 -5.02
CA LEU A 54 18.86 35.80 -3.67
C LEU A 54 20.18 35.01 -3.71
N VAL A 55 21.31 35.70 -3.54
CA VAL A 55 22.64 35.09 -3.63
C VAL A 55 23.27 34.93 -2.25
N ASN A 56 24.15 33.92 -2.12
CA ASN A 56 24.93 33.72 -0.89
C ASN A 56 26.15 34.65 -0.88
N LEU A 57 26.20 35.54 0.11
CA LEU A 57 27.23 36.57 0.26
C LEU A 57 28.48 36.07 1.01
N ASN A 58 28.37 34.95 1.73
CA ASN A 58 29.49 34.31 2.43
C ASN A 58 30.56 33.75 1.47
N LEU A 59 30.24 33.58 0.18
CA LEU A 59 31.17 33.07 -0.84
C LEU A 59 32.03 34.15 -1.51
N GLU A 60 31.59 35.41 -1.49
CA GLU A 60 32.23 36.49 -2.25
C GLU A 60 32.95 37.52 -1.38
N SER A 61 32.74 37.56 -0.05
CA SER A 61 33.33 38.63 0.77
C SER A 61 33.44 38.32 2.27
N ASN A 62 34.46 38.89 2.94
CA ASN A 62 34.74 38.75 4.38
C ASN A 62 33.80 39.58 5.29
N PHE A 63 32.64 40.03 4.81
CA PHE A 63 31.78 40.97 5.55
C PHE A 63 30.79 40.23 6.46
N THR A 64 31.07 40.32 7.76
CA THR A 64 30.58 39.43 8.82
C THR A 64 29.30 39.96 9.47
N ALA A 65 28.19 40.06 8.71
CA ALA A 65 26.89 40.46 9.28
C ALA A 65 25.63 39.89 8.61
N ILE A 66 25.70 39.46 7.35
CA ILE A 66 24.55 38.95 6.58
C ILE A 66 25.00 37.77 5.71
N ASP A 67 24.13 36.78 5.51
CA ASP A 67 24.49 35.56 4.77
C ASP A 67 23.99 35.59 3.32
N LEU A 68 22.82 36.18 3.07
CA LEU A 68 22.18 36.25 1.76
C LEU A 68 21.79 37.70 1.41
N GLY A 69 21.71 38.00 0.12
CA GLY A 69 21.26 39.30 -0.35
C GLY A 69 20.56 39.24 -1.71
N SER A 70 19.54 40.08 -1.88
CA SER A 70 18.88 40.36 -3.15
C SER A 70 18.98 41.85 -3.42
N LEU A 71 19.63 42.21 -4.52
CA LEU A 71 19.77 43.61 -4.93
C LEU A 71 18.46 44.14 -5.49
N THR A 72 17.72 43.30 -6.23
CA THR A 72 16.44 43.68 -6.82
C THR A 72 15.38 43.98 -5.75
N ALA A 73 15.35 43.17 -4.68
CA ALA A 73 14.45 43.41 -3.54
C ALA A 73 15.01 44.42 -2.53
N GLY A 74 16.29 44.82 -2.66
CA GLY A 74 16.97 45.64 -1.66
C GLY A 74 16.94 45.01 -0.26
N CYS A 75 17.02 43.68 -0.17
CA CYS A 75 16.85 42.93 1.08
C CYS A 75 18.07 42.05 1.36
N ALA A 76 18.59 42.15 2.58
CA ALA A 76 19.57 41.23 3.14
C ALA A 76 18.89 40.22 4.07
N ILE A 77 19.45 39.02 4.18
CA ILE A 77 18.98 37.99 5.10
C ILE A 77 20.15 37.42 5.90
N GLN A 78 20.00 37.38 7.22
CA GLN A 78 20.84 36.61 8.12
C GLN A 78 20.14 35.27 8.41
N VAL A 79 20.80 34.18 8.09
CA VAL A 79 20.40 32.82 8.50
C VAL A 79 21.07 32.49 9.81
N THR A 80 20.33 31.84 10.72
CA THR A 80 20.91 31.48 12.01
C THR A 80 20.24 30.29 12.67
N LEU A 81 20.96 29.55 13.51
CA LEU A 81 20.35 28.50 14.33
C LEU A 81 19.39 29.06 15.38
N SER A 82 19.69 30.21 15.97
CA SER A 82 18.79 30.88 16.91
C SER A 82 18.94 32.39 16.83
N ALA A 83 17.82 33.10 16.73
CA ALA A 83 17.78 34.56 16.67
C ALA A 83 17.59 35.12 18.09
N SER A 84 18.64 35.05 18.93
CA SER A 84 18.60 35.69 20.25
C SER A 84 18.68 37.22 20.12
N THR A 85 18.11 37.93 21.08
CA THR A 85 18.11 39.40 21.16
C THR A 85 19.53 39.96 21.03
N THR A 86 20.49 39.37 21.74
CA THR A 86 21.90 39.76 21.65
C THR A 86 22.42 39.62 20.23
N LYS A 87 22.16 38.48 19.57
CA LYS A 87 22.63 38.22 18.21
C LYS A 87 22.00 39.17 17.19
N VAL A 88 20.70 39.46 17.33
CA VAL A 88 20.00 40.42 16.47
C VAL A 88 20.61 41.81 16.60
N VAL A 89 20.85 42.28 17.84
CA VAL A 89 21.46 43.60 18.08
C VAL A 89 22.90 43.67 17.54
N GLU A 90 23.70 42.62 17.75
CA GLU A 90 25.06 42.53 17.22
C GLU A 90 25.08 42.57 15.69
N THR A 91 24.23 41.80 15.03
CA THR A 91 24.09 41.80 13.57
C THR A 91 23.65 43.17 13.06
N LEU A 92 22.65 43.80 13.69
CA LEU A 92 22.20 45.15 13.32
C LEU A 92 23.34 46.17 13.46
N ASN A 93 24.12 46.13 14.54
CA ASN A 93 25.27 47.02 14.70
C ASN A 93 26.26 46.86 13.56
N LYS A 94 26.67 45.63 13.25
CA LYS A 94 27.60 45.36 12.15
C LYS A 94 27.03 45.76 10.79
N PHE A 95 25.73 45.55 10.58
CA PHE A 95 25.05 45.95 9.35
C PHE A 95 25.19 47.46 9.08
N PHE A 96 24.98 48.30 10.10
CA PHE A 96 25.16 49.75 10.00
C PHE A 96 26.64 50.17 10.00
N GLU A 97 27.50 49.54 10.80
CA GLU A 97 28.94 49.81 10.83
C GLU A 97 29.60 49.61 9.46
N HIS A 98 29.14 48.63 8.70
CA HIS A 98 29.59 48.36 7.35
C HIS A 98 28.82 49.14 6.26
N GLY A 99 27.86 50.01 6.63
CA GLY A 99 27.10 50.82 5.69
C GLY A 99 26.20 50.03 4.74
N LEU A 100 25.80 48.81 5.14
CA LEU A 100 24.97 47.93 4.30
C LEU A 100 23.56 48.48 4.10
N ASP A 101 23.11 49.39 4.97
CA ASP A 101 21.88 50.18 4.84
C ASP A 101 21.86 51.08 3.60
N GLY A 102 23.02 51.38 3.00
CA GLY A 102 23.10 52.07 1.71
C GLY A 102 22.74 51.19 0.50
N THR A 103 22.83 49.87 0.64
CA THR A 103 22.55 48.89 -0.42
C THR A 103 21.23 48.17 -0.19
N TYR A 104 20.96 47.77 1.06
CA TYR A 104 19.79 47.00 1.44
C TYR A 104 18.90 47.83 2.36
N SER A 105 17.69 48.15 1.88
CA SER A 105 16.64 48.83 2.64
C SER A 105 15.94 47.94 3.68
N ALA A 106 16.16 46.62 3.64
CA ALA A 106 15.59 45.69 4.59
C ALA A 106 16.61 44.63 5.03
N LEU A 107 16.49 44.19 6.28
CA LEU A 107 17.23 43.07 6.84
C LEU A 107 16.24 42.10 7.47
N LYS A 108 16.30 40.82 7.08
CA LYS A 108 15.49 39.75 7.67
C LYS A 108 16.37 38.73 8.40
N PHE A 109 15.81 38.10 9.41
CA PHE A 109 16.42 36.95 10.08
C PHE A 109 15.59 35.70 9.80
N ILE A 110 16.27 34.61 9.44
CA ILE A 110 15.68 33.28 9.36
C ILE A 110 16.34 32.39 10.41
N ALA A 111 15.59 32.11 11.47
CA ALA A 111 15.96 31.15 12.49
C ALA A 111 15.57 29.73 12.05
N LEU A 112 16.56 28.83 12.00
CA LEU A 112 16.35 27.42 11.68
C LEU A 112 15.70 26.64 12.84
N ARG A 113 15.83 27.16 14.07
CA ARG A 113 15.05 26.74 15.25
C ARG A 113 13.98 27.76 15.57
N ASP A 114 13.23 27.49 16.63
CA ASP A 114 12.22 28.42 17.13
C ASP A 114 12.87 29.77 17.49
N LYS A 115 12.24 30.86 17.02
CA LYS A 115 12.63 32.22 17.39
C LYS A 115 12.20 32.54 18.83
N GLN A 116 12.69 33.64 19.39
CA GLN A 116 12.20 34.07 20.71
C GLN A 116 10.74 34.52 20.61
N LYS A 117 9.94 34.23 21.64
CA LYS A 117 8.54 34.67 21.71
C LYS A 117 8.39 36.19 21.74
N THR A 118 9.36 36.88 22.32
CA THR A 118 9.34 38.33 22.52
C THR A 118 10.76 38.90 22.41
N TYR A 119 10.88 40.04 21.75
CA TYR A 119 12.12 40.78 21.57
C TYR A 119 12.06 42.11 22.34
N VAL A 120 12.30 42.07 23.65
CA VAL A 120 12.15 43.25 24.53
C VAL A 120 13.49 43.99 24.65
N ASN A 121 13.84 44.77 23.63
CA ASN A 121 15.00 45.67 23.70
C ASN A 121 14.80 46.86 22.74
N GLN A 122 14.88 48.08 23.27
CA GLN A 122 14.74 49.34 22.53
C GLN A 122 15.79 49.51 21.41
N GLN A 123 16.88 48.74 21.44
CA GLN A 123 17.93 48.76 20.41
C GLN A 123 17.65 47.84 19.21
N ILE A 124 16.56 47.05 19.23
CA ILE A 124 16.22 46.13 18.14
C ILE A 124 15.44 46.86 17.04
N THR A 125 14.39 47.60 17.40
CA THR A 125 13.66 48.42 16.43
C THR A 125 14.56 49.55 15.97
N ARG A 126 14.91 49.56 14.67
CA ARG A 126 15.83 50.53 14.09
C ARG A 126 15.31 51.01 12.75
N SER A 127 15.23 52.32 12.62
CA SER A 127 14.90 52.99 11.36
C SER A 127 15.99 54.00 11.02
N ARG A 128 16.51 53.97 9.79
CA ARG A 128 17.49 54.95 9.31
C ARG A 128 17.30 55.18 7.81
N GLY A 129 16.89 56.39 7.44
CA GLY A 129 16.57 56.69 6.04
C GLY A 129 15.40 55.83 5.55
N THR A 130 15.64 55.05 4.49
CA THR A 130 14.68 54.08 3.94
C THR A 130 14.73 52.71 4.62
N PHE A 131 15.72 52.48 5.49
CA PHE A 131 15.81 51.24 6.26
C PHE A 131 14.86 51.27 7.46
N ASP A 132 14.09 50.21 7.64
CA ASP A 132 13.19 49.98 8.78
C ASP A 132 13.27 48.52 9.18
N PHE A 133 13.53 48.26 10.47
CA PHE A 133 13.59 46.92 11.03
C PHE A 133 12.65 46.80 12.21
N ASP A 134 11.72 45.85 12.09
CA ASP A 134 10.76 45.49 13.13
C ASP A 134 10.89 43.99 13.44
N PRO A 135 11.27 43.59 14.67
CA PRO A 135 11.45 42.18 15.00
C PRO A 135 10.20 41.32 14.78
N ASP A 136 9.00 41.89 14.89
CA ASP A 136 7.75 41.15 14.67
C ASP A 136 7.49 40.88 13.17
N ARG A 137 8.08 41.69 12.29
CA ARG A 137 7.90 41.61 10.83
C ARG A 137 9.11 41.06 10.10
N ASP A 138 10.29 41.08 10.71
CA ASP A 138 11.56 40.78 10.04
C ASP A 138 12.33 39.61 10.66
N ILE A 139 11.86 39.02 11.76
CA ILE A 139 12.41 37.79 12.31
C ILE A 139 11.43 36.64 12.10
N TYR A 140 11.86 35.66 11.33
CA TYR A 140 11.09 34.46 11.00
C TYR A 140 11.77 33.23 11.58
N ASP A 141 10.98 32.26 12.03
CA ASP A 141 11.41 30.88 12.09
C ASP A 141 10.77 30.04 10.98
N LEU A 142 11.16 28.77 10.86
CA LEU A 142 10.59 27.87 9.86
C LEU A 142 9.06 27.68 10.00
N GLY A 143 8.51 27.84 11.21
CA GLY A 143 7.07 27.78 11.45
C GLY A 143 6.34 29.01 10.92
N ASP A 144 6.95 30.19 10.98
CA ASP A 144 6.42 31.40 10.36
C ASP A 144 6.43 31.30 8.84
N LEU A 145 7.51 30.81 8.25
CA LEU A 145 7.60 30.59 6.80
C LEU A 145 6.53 29.60 6.31
N PHE A 146 6.29 28.52 7.08
CA PHE A 146 5.19 27.59 6.82
C PHE A 146 3.82 28.28 6.83
N LYS A 147 3.53 29.09 7.85
CA LYS A 147 2.25 29.82 7.94
C LYS A 147 2.05 30.73 6.74
N ILE A 148 3.10 31.41 6.26
CA ILE A 148 3.02 32.25 5.07
C ILE A 148 2.65 31.41 3.84
N LEU A 149 3.31 30.27 3.62
CA LEU A 149 3.02 29.39 2.49
C LEU A 149 1.60 28.85 2.51
N VAL A 150 1.11 28.43 3.68
CA VAL A 150 -0.26 27.95 3.85
C VAL A 150 -1.28 29.06 3.62
N ALA A 151 -1.03 30.25 4.16
CA ALA A 151 -1.91 31.41 3.98
C ALA A 151 -1.99 31.88 2.52
N GLN A 152 -0.90 31.75 1.75
CA GLN A 152 -0.89 32.03 0.32
C GLN A 152 -1.70 31.02 -0.51
N ALA A 153 -1.96 29.81 0.04
CA ALA A 153 -2.73 28.75 -0.61
C ALA A 153 -2.28 28.43 -2.05
N ASN A 154 -0.99 28.62 -2.34
CA ASN A 154 -0.41 28.41 -3.67
C ASN A 154 0.21 27.01 -3.74
N SER A 155 -0.43 26.11 -4.49
CA SER A 155 0.01 24.72 -4.62
C SER A 155 1.43 24.59 -5.20
N ALA A 156 1.82 25.43 -6.15
CA ALA A 156 3.14 25.38 -6.77
C ALA A 156 4.24 25.73 -5.77
N LYS A 157 4.01 26.74 -4.92
CA LYS A 157 4.96 27.11 -3.86
C LYS A 157 5.06 26.05 -2.77
N LEU A 158 3.92 25.50 -2.33
CA LEU A 158 3.91 24.40 -1.35
C LEU A 158 4.65 23.18 -1.89
N GLU A 159 4.41 22.81 -3.15
CA GLU A 159 5.10 21.69 -3.79
C GLU A 159 6.61 21.96 -3.94
N ALA A 160 7.02 23.17 -4.34
CA ALA A 160 8.43 23.55 -4.41
C ALA A 160 9.11 23.49 -3.03
N ALA A 161 8.44 23.98 -1.98
CA ALA A 161 8.96 23.94 -0.61
C ALA A 161 9.08 22.49 -0.11
N CYS A 162 8.08 21.65 -0.36
CA CYS A 162 8.14 20.21 -0.08
C CYS A 162 9.34 19.56 -0.76
N LYS A 163 9.49 19.71 -2.08
CA LYS A 163 10.61 19.14 -2.85
C LYS A 163 11.96 19.60 -2.31
N ARG A 164 12.08 20.87 -1.92
CA ARG A 164 13.33 21.41 -1.42
C ARG A 164 13.72 20.87 -0.04
N LEU A 165 12.77 20.81 0.89
CA LEU A 165 12.97 20.20 2.21
C LEU A 165 13.28 18.71 2.10
N GLU A 166 12.56 18.04 1.22
CA GLU A 166 12.76 16.63 0.90
C GLU A 166 14.18 16.35 0.37
N ALA A 167 14.71 17.22 -0.50
CA ALA A 167 16.09 17.14 -0.95
C ALA A 167 17.12 17.40 0.17
N GLU A 168 16.84 18.33 1.11
CA GLU A 168 17.74 18.64 2.23
C GLU A 168 17.83 17.51 3.25
N ILE A 169 16.68 16.96 3.61
CA ILE A 169 16.52 15.85 4.54
C ILE A 169 17.08 14.56 3.92
N GLY A 170 17.14 14.51 2.59
CA GLY A 170 17.78 13.48 1.79
C GLY A 170 17.01 12.15 1.78
N SER A 171 17.56 11.21 1.03
CA SER A 171 17.15 9.80 1.03
C SER A 171 17.44 9.08 2.35
N GLU A 172 18.22 9.68 3.26
CA GLU A 172 18.64 9.03 4.50
C GLU A 172 17.58 9.06 5.61
N ILE A 173 16.74 10.10 5.70
CA ILE A 173 15.72 10.20 6.75
C ILE A 173 14.35 9.74 6.23
N ARG A 174 14.17 9.68 4.90
CA ARG A 174 12.89 9.37 4.25
C ARG A 174 12.32 7.97 4.58
N PRO A 175 13.11 6.89 4.73
CA PRO A 175 12.63 5.58 5.20
C PRO A 175 12.13 5.58 6.65
N TYR A 176 12.44 6.63 7.42
CA TYR A 176 12.03 6.79 8.82
C TYR A 176 10.84 7.74 8.98
N LEU A 177 10.34 8.32 7.88
CA LEU A 177 9.04 8.96 7.84
C LEU A 177 8.01 7.84 7.73
N LEU A 178 7.34 7.54 8.84
CA LEU A 178 6.32 6.49 8.95
C LEU A 178 5.48 6.40 7.66
N ASP A 179 5.52 5.23 7.04
CA ASP A 179 4.74 4.80 5.88
C ASP A 179 5.07 5.39 4.49
N ALA A 180 6.13 6.20 4.34
CA ALA A 180 6.44 6.85 3.05
C ALA A 180 6.75 5.88 1.88
N ASP A 181 7.29 4.69 2.17
CA ASP A 181 7.55 3.63 1.19
C ASP A 181 6.68 2.39 1.42
N ARG A 182 5.68 2.45 2.32
CA ARG A 182 4.82 1.32 2.69
C ARG A 182 4.14 0.70 1.48
N LEU A 183 3.63 1.53 0.56
CA LEU A 183 3.06 1.07 -0.70
C LEU A 183 4.07 0.25 -1.51
N GLY A 184 5.28 0.79 -1.67
CA GLY A 184 6.36 0.11 -2.38
C GLY A 184 6.82 -1.18 -1.69
N GLN A 185 6.87 -1.19 -0.36
CA GLN A 185 7.14 -2.40 0.43
C GLN A 185 6.05 -3.45 0.23
N ARG A 186 4.77 -3.07 0.28
CA ARG A 186 3.62 -3.97 0.05
C ARG A 186 3.65 -4.56 -1.36
N LEU A 187 3.89 -3.74 -2.39
CA LEU A 187 4.07 -4.20 -3.76
C LEU A 187 5.25 -5.18 -3.89
N ARG A 188 6.40 -4.87 -3.29
CA ARG A 188 7.56 -5.77 -3.35
C ARG A 188 7.33 -7.07 -2.59
N ASN A 189 6.67 -7.03 -1.44
CA ASN A 189 6.31 -8.22 -0.68
C ASN A 189 5.35 -9.10 -1.48
N LEU A 190 4.34 -8.50 -2.12
CA LEU A 190 3.43 -9.19 -3.04
C LEU A 190 4.19 -9.86 -4.18
N PHE A 191 5.04 -9.11 -4.88
CA PHE A 191 5.84 -9.64 -6.00
C PHE A 191 6.78 -10.76 -5.55
N SER A 192 7.36 -10.65 -4.36
CA SER A 192 8.22 -11.68 -3.79
C SER A 192 7.43 -12.94 -3.41
N ALA A 193 6.25 -12.80 -2.80
CA ALA A 193 5.42 -13.94 -2.38
C ALA A 193 4.93 -14.76 -3.59
N HIS A 194 4.69 -14.10 -4.72
CA HIS A 194 4.29 -14.74 -5.98
C HIS A 194 5.47 -15.13 -6.89
N ASP A 195 6.72 -15.01 -6.43
CA ASP A 195 7.92 -15.32 -7.22
C ASP A 195 8.01 -14.54 -8.56
N VAL A 196 7.54 -13.29 -8.59
CA VAL A 196 7.57 -12.45 -9.78
C VAL A 196 9.01 -12.10 -10.16
N ARG A 197 9.46 -12.59 -11.31
CA ARG A 197 10.78 -12.24 -11.85
C ARG A 197 10.81 -10.77 -12.22
N THR A 198 11.92 -10.09 -11.96
CA THR A 198 12.10 -8.67 -12.30
C THR A 198 11.80 -8.37 -13.77
N THR A 199 12.16 -9.27 -14.69
CA THR A 199 11.90 -9.09 -16.12
C THR A 199 10.41 -9.04 -16.44
N ASP A 200 9.61 -9.87 -15.77
CA ASP A 200 8.18 -9.98 -16.01
C ASP A 200 7.44 -8.82 -15.34
N GLY A 201 7.82 -8.48 -14.10
CA GLY A 201 7.27 -7.33 -13.39
C GLY A 201 7.52 -6.00 -14.10
N VAL A 202 8.73 -5.77 -14.61
CA VAL A 202 9.04 -4.57 -15.41
C VAL A 202 8.23 -4.55 -16.71
N LYS A 203 8.08 -5.70 -17.38
CA LYS A 203 7.29 -5.80 -18.61
C LYS A 203 5.81 -5.50 -18.35
N ALA A 204 5.23 -6.09 -17.30
CA ALA A 204 3.84 -5.91 -16.93
C ALA A 204 3.52 -4.46 -16.52
N LEU A 205 4.49 -3.74 -15.96
CA LEU A 205 4.34 -2.36 -15.49
C LEU A 205 4.88 -1.29 -16.45
N GLN A 206 5.35 -1.69 -17.63
CA GLN A 206 6.02 -0.79 -18.57
C GLN A 206 5.10 0.35 -19.06
N SER A 207 3.80 0.07 -19.24
CA SER A 207 2.79 1.07 -19.64
C SER A 207 2.59 2.18 -18.61
N PHE A 208 2.93 1.91 -17.34
CA PHE A 208 2.88 2.88 -16.24
C PHE A 208 4.21 3.62 -16.04
N GLY A 209 5.19 3.43 -16.93
CA GLY A 209 6.50 4.10 -16.86
C GLY A 209 7.48 3.46 -15.88
N VAL A 210 7.20 2.25 -15.37
CA VAL A 210 8.09 1.55 -14.44
C VAL A 210 9.28 0.96 -15.19
N SER A 211 10.47 1.48 -14.88
CA SER A 211 11.75 0.95 -15.35
C SER A 211 12.31 -0.10 -14.40
N ARG A 212 13.36 -0.82 -14.80
CA ARG A 212 14.06 -1.78 -13.93
C ARG A 212 14.58 -1.15 -12.65
N THR A 213 15.12 0.07 -12.73
CA THR A 213 15.63 0.81 -11.57
C THR A 213 14.51 1.15 -10.60
N ILE A 214 13.37 1.60 -11.12
CA ILE A 214 12.17 1.92 -10.33
C ILE A 214 11.64 0.65 -9.66
N TYR A 215 11.51 -0.45 -10.40
CA TYR A 215 10.98 -1.72 -9.88
C TYR A 215 11.82 -2.29 -8.72
N SER A 216 13.14 -2.12 -8.76
CA SER A 216 14.05 -2.69 -7.75
C SER A 216 14.08 -1.95 -6.42
N ASP A 217 13.54 -0.74 -6.35
CA ASP A 217 13.62 0.13 -5.17
C ASP A 217 12.20 0.42 -4.64
N SER A 218 11.93 0.09 -3.37
CA SER A 218 10.60 0.25 -2.79
C SER A 218 10.09 1.68 -2.90
N LEU A 219 10.95 2.66 -2.61
CA LEU A 219 10.58 4.07 -2.62
C LEU A 219 10.26 4.56 -4.05
N SER A 220 11.14 4.27 -5.00
CA SER A 220 10.95 4.63 -6.41
C SER A 220 9.67 4.01 -6.97
N LEU A 221 9.41 2.75 -6.62
CA LEU A 221 8.17 2.07 -7.00
C LEU A 221 6.94 2.75 -6.38
N ALA A 222 7.02 3.16 -5.12
CA ALA A 222 5.95 3.90 -4.45
C ALA A 222 5.66 5.24 -5.14
N GLU A 223 6.70 6.02 -5.48
CA GLU A 223 6.55 7.30 -6.18
C GLU A 223 5.99 7.17 -7.60
N ALA A 224 6.34 6.07 -8.30
CA ALA A 224 5.86 5.80 -9.65
C ALA A 224 4.44 5.21 -9.68
N SER A 225 3.89 4.77 -8.54
CA SER A 225 2.60 4.10 -8.47
C SER A 225 1.44 5.09 -8.61
N SER A 226 0.89 5.18 -9.81
CA SER A 226 -0.39 5.88 -10.04
C SER A 226 -1.56 5.02 -9.55
N ARG A 227 -2.74 5.65 -9.37
CA ARG A 227 -3.96 4.93 -8.98
C ARG A 227 -4.31 3.82 -9.99
N GLU A 228 -4.17 4.11 -11.28
CA GLU A 228 -4.45 3.16 -12.36
C GLU A 228 -3.48 1.96 -12.32
N MET A 229 -2.21 2.19 -11.95
CA MET A 229 -1.25 1.11 -11.75
C MET A 229 -1.62 0.24 -10.55
N ILE A 230 -2.03 0.86 -9.45
CA ILE A 230 -2.44 0.15 -8.23
C ILE A 230 -3.67 -0.72 -8.51
N GLU A 231 -4.69 -0.17 -9.16
CA GLU A 231 -5.91 -0.89 -9.55
C GLU A 231 -5.57 -2.06 -10.48
N TYR A 232 -4.68 -1.85 -11.46
CA TYR A 232 -4.19 -2.92 -12.33
C TYR A 232 -3.48 -4.03 -11.55
N VAL A 233 -2.54 -3.70 -10.66
CA VAL A 233 -1.85 -4.72 -9.84
C VAL A 233 -2.85 -5.46 -8.94
N ALA A 234 -3.76 -4.73 -8.28
CA ALA A 234 -4.80 -5.31 -7.44
C ALA A 234 -5.64 -6.35 -8.20
N GLU A 235 -6.03 -6.05 -9.44
CA GLU A 235 -6.75 -6.97 -10.32
C GLU A 235 -5.91 -8.20 -10.71
N GLN A 236 -4.64 -7.99 -11.06
CA GLN A 236 -3.73 -9.06 -11.50
C GLN A 236 -3.37 -10.07 -10.39
N PHE A 237 -3.48 -9.66 -9.13
CA PHE A 237 -3.21 -10.51 -7.97
C PHE A 237 -4.46 -10.83 -7.14
N TRP A 238 -5.62 -10.30 -7.51
CA TRP A 238 -6.89 -10.42 -6.78
C TRP A 238 -6.79 -10.06 -5.30
N ILE A 239 -6.14 -8.92 -5.03
CA ILE A 239 -5.98 -8.34 -3.69
C ILE A 239 -6.64 -6.96 -3.62
N SER A 240 -6.75 -6.40 -2.43
CA SER A 240 -7.29 -5.06 -2.22
C SER A 240 -6.31 -3.97 -2.69
N SER A 241 -6.79 -3.01 -3.48
CA SER A 241 -6.07 -1.77 -3.77
C SER A 241 -5.79 -0.98 -2.49
N ASP A 242 -6.75 -0.94 -1.57
CA ASP A 242 -6.67 -0.21 -0.32
C ASP A 242 -5.62 -0.84 0.62
N TRP A 243 -5.43 -2.16 0.52
CA TRP A 243 -4.27 -2.81 1.14
C TRP A 243 -2.97 -2.39 0.45
N ILE A 244 -2.86 -2.34 -0.87
CA ILE A 244 -1.61 -1.84 -1.50
C ILE A 244 -1.29 -0.41 -0.99
N GLU A 245 -2.30 0.46 -0.92
CA GLU A 245 -2.14 1.87 -0.57
C GLU A 245 -1.80 2.14 0.91
N GLY A 246 -2.07 1.21 1.82
CA GLY A 246 -1.86 1.47 3.25
C GLY A 246 -3.13 1.75 4.05
N THR A 247 -4.29 1.88 3.39
CA THR A 247 -5.56 2.26 4.01
C THR A 247 -6.13 1.18 4.92
N TYR A 248 -5.98 -0.10 4.55
CA TYR A 248 -6.33 -1.24 5.39
C TYR A 248 -5.15 -2.19 5.61
N ASP A 249 -5.19 -2.96 6.69
CA ASP A 249 -4.16 -3.96 7.00
C ASP A 249 -4.44 -5.34 6.41
N HIS A 250 -5.69 -5.62 6.06
CA HIS A 250 -6.12 -6.93 5.57
C HIS A 250 -6.04 -7.04 4.04
N ILE A 251 -5.20 -7.97 3.54
CA ILE A 251 -4.83 -8.16 2.11
C ILE A 251 -6.05 -8.24 1.18
N TYR A 252 -7.10 -8.95 1.59
CA TYR A 252 -8.22 -9.33 0.72
C TYR A 252 -9.49 -8.49 0.92
N SER A 253 -9.41 -7.37 1.65
CA SER A 253 -10.58 -6.54 1.96
C SER A 253 -11.17 -5.95 0.68
N ASP A 254 -12.44 -6.21 0.39
CA ASP A 254 -13.12 -5.74 -0.82
C ASP A 254 -12.39 -6.09 -2.13
N ALA A 255 -11.62 -7.19 -2.15
CA ALA A 255 -10.79 -7.58 -3.29
C ALA A 255 -11.63 -7.87 -4.56
N PRO A 256 -11.11 -7.56 -5.76
CA PRO A 256 -11.85 -7.61 -7.04
C PRO A 256 -12.22 -9.03 -7.53
N GLY A 257 -11.95 -10.10 -6.76
CA GLY A 257 -12.16 -11.49 -7.17
C GLY A 257 -13.06 -12.33 -6.25
N ALA A 258 -13.66 -11.75 -5.20
CA ALA A 258 -14.47 -12.51 -4.26
C ALA A 258 -15.72 -13.11 -4.93
N GLU A 259 -15.89 -14.43 -4.88
CA GLU A 259 -17.14 -15.07 -5.30
C GLU A 259 -18.25 -14.69 -4.31
N LYS A 260 -19.19 -13.87 -4.78
CA LYS A 260 -20.30 -13.34 -3.96
C LYS A 260 -21.48 -14.32 -3.92
N THR A 261 -21.53 -15.27 -4.85
CA THR A 261 -22.63 -16.24 -4.91
C THR A 261 -22.31 -17.46 -4.07
N THR A 262 -23.26 -17.86 -3.23
CA THR A 262 -23.09 -19.00 -2.32
C THR A 262 -23.92 -20.20 -2.76
N ASP A 263 -24.46 -20.15 -3.98
CA ASP A 263 -25.36 -21.17 -4.52
C ASP A 263 -24.63 -22.46 -4.88
N TRP A 264 -23.33 -22.38 -5.18
CA TRP A 264 -22.50 -23.53 -5.53
C TRP A 264 -22.45 -24.59 -4.43
N ARG A 265 -22.54 -24.18 -3.16
CA ARG A 265 -22.57 -25.08 -2.00
C ARG A 265 -23.98 -25.55 -1.63
N ARG A 266 -25.03 -25.08 -2.31
CA ARG A 266 -26.44 -25.35 -1.98
C ARG A 266 -27.18 -26.17 -3.02
N SER A 267 -26.70 -26.17 -4.27
CA SER A 267 -27.34 -26.89 -5.37
C SER A 267 -26.33 -27.35 -6.40
N LEU A 268 -26.61 -28.49 -7.04
CA LEU A 268 -25.78 -28.98 -8.14
C LEU A 268 -25.72 -28.01 -9.33
N ARG A 269 -26.81 -27.26 -9.56
CA ARG A 269 -26.84 -26.21 -10.58
C ARG A 269 -25.84 -25.09 -10.28
N GLY A 270 -25.86 -24.54 -9.07
CA GLY A 270 -24.92 -23.50 -8.70
C GLY A 270 -23.47 -23.97 -8.80
N ALA A 271 -23.21 -25.24 -8.47
CA ALA A 271 -21.88 -25.84 -8.55
C ALA A 271 -21.41 -25.96 -10.01
N TYR A 272 -22.30 -26.42 -10.89
CA TYR A 272 -22.05 -26.48 -12.33
C TYR A 272 -21.79 -25.09 -12.92
N ASP A 273 -22.65 -24.11 -12.61
CA ASP A 273 -22.53 -22.75 -13.12
C ASP A 273 -21.19 -22.10 -12.67
N LEU A 274 -20.68 -22.44 -11.48
CA LEU A 274 -19.36 -22.01 -11.02
C LEU A 274 -18.22 -22.61 -11.85
N ILE A 275 -18.28 -23.91 -12.14
CA ILE A 275 -17.27 -24.61 -12.95
C ILE A 275 -17.28 -24.08 -14.38
N GLU A 276 -18.46 -23.86 -14.96
CA GLU A 276 -18.61 -23.29 -16.29
C GLU A 276 -17.96 -21.91 -16.39
N ARG A 277 -18.24 -21.02 -15.42
CA ARG A 277 -17.61 -19.69 -15.36
C ARG A 277 -16.10 -19.76 -15.20
N ALA A 278 -15.61 -20.54 -14.22
CA ALA A 278 -14.18 -20.71 -14.01
C ALA A 278 -13.47 -21.24 -15.27
N SER A 279 -14.08 -22.23 -15.95
CA SER A 279 -13.55 -22.76 -17.21
C SER A 279 -13.56 -21.73 -18.35
N ALA A 280 -14.59 -20.88 -18.44
CA ALA A 280 -14.67 -19.81 -19.44
C ALA A 280 -13.60 -18.73 -19.21
N ASP A 281 -13.28 -18.44 -17.94
CA ASP A 281 -12.27 -17.47 -17.52
C ASP A 281 -10.83 -18.03 -17.55
N GLY A 282 -10.66 -19.29 -17.96
CA GLY A 282 -9.35 -19.95 -18.01
C GLY A 282 -8.79 -20.31 -16.64
N GLU A 283 -9.65 -20.42 -15.63
CA GLU A 283 -9.30 -20.70 -14.25
C GLU A 283 -9.35 -22.20 -13.93
N GLN A 284 -8.43 -22.65 -13.10
CA GLN A 284 -8.47 -23.97 -12.46
C GLN A 284 -8.95 -23.84 -11.01
N LEU A 285 -9.95 -24.63 -10.63
CA LEU A 285 -10.44 -24.67 -9.25
C LEU A 285 -9.61 -25.63 -8.39
N ASN A 286 -9.26 -25.21 -7.18
CA ASN A 286 -8.60 -26.03 -6.18
C ASN A 286 -9.31 -25.90 -4.84
N VAL A 287 -9.28 -26.95 -4.04
CA VAL A 287 -9.83 -27.00 -2.69
C VAL A 287 -8.69 -27.15 -1.70
N MET A 288 -8.58 -26.25 -0.73
CA MET A 288 -7.65 -26.33 0.38
C MET A 288 -8.40 -26.67 1.64
N ILE A 289 -7.99 -27.75 2.29
CA ILE A 289 -8.57 -28.21 3.54
C ILE A 289 -7.51 -28.30 4.62
N PRO A 290 -7.88 -28.15 5.91
CA PRO A 290 -7.00 -28.46 7.01
C PRO A 290 -6.44 -29.88 6.92
N VAL A 291 -5.20 -30.09 7.36
CA VAL A 291 -4.63 -31.42 7.52
C VAL A 291 -5.51 -32.22 8.49
N TRP A 292 -6.03 -33.35 8.01
CA TRP A 292 -6.75 -34.33 8.83
C TRP A 292 -6.17 -35.73 8.65
N PRO A 293 -6.30 -36.59 9.67
CA PRO A 293 -5.99 -38.01 9.54
C PRO A 293 -6.88 -38.70 8.49
N ASP A 294 -8.17 -38.33 8.40
CA ASP A 294 -9.16 -38.97 7.52
C ASP A 294 -10.39 -38.07 7.24
N PHE A 295 -10.89 -38.06 5.99
CA PHE A 295 -12.16 -37.39 5.63
C PHE A 295 -13.39 -37.99 6.32
N ARG A 296 -13.31 -39.23 6.80
CA ARG A 296 -14.40 -39.87 7.58
C ARG A 296 -14.59 -39.23 8.95
N GLU A 297 -13.54 -38.61 9.51
CA GLU A 297 -13.63 -37.88 10.78
C GLU A 297 -14.40 -36.56 10.63
N LEU A 298 -14.65 -36.11 9.39
CA LEU A 298 -15.37 -34.87 9.12
C LEU A 298 -16.81 -34.90 9.61
N ASP A 299 -17.48 -36.05 9.57
CA ASP A 299 -18.86 -36.17 10.06
C ASP A 299 -18.97 -35.99 11.59
N ALA A 300 -17.86 -36.11 12.32
CA ALA A 300 -17.78 -35.93 13.76
C ALA A 300 -17.44 -34.48 14.19
N ILE A 301 -17.19 -33.57 13.23
CA ILE A 301 -16.90 -32.16 13.51
C ILE A 301 -18.21 -31.40 13.69
N ASP A 302 -18.40 -30.80 14.87
CA ASP A 302 -19.53 -29.93 15.16
C ASP A 302 -19.47 -28.62 14.37
N ASP A 303 -20.64 -28.07 14.06
CA ASP A 303 -20.74 -26.74 13.45
C ASP A 303 -20.43 -25.67 14.50
N VAL A 304 -19.34 -24.95 14.29
CA VAL A 304 -19.02 -23.74 15.06
C VAL A 304 -19.68 -22.54 14.36
N VAL A 305 -20.44 -21.74 15.13
CA VAL A 305 -21.18 -20.58 14.59
C VAL A 305 -20.31 -19.33 14.58
N ASP A 306 -19.41 -19.20 15.55
CA ASP A 306 -18.44 -18.11 15.63
C ASP A 306 -17.24 -18.40 14.73
N PHE A 307 -17.14 -17.69 13.61
CA PHE A 307 -16.08 -17.88 12.63
C PHE A 307 -14.72 -17.34 13.10
N GLU A 308 -14.67 -16.55 14.18
CA GLU A 308 -13.42 -16.09 14.78
C GLU A 308 -12.86 -17.09 15.80
N ALA A 309 -13.68 -18.05 16.25
CA ALA A 309 -13.31 -19.04 17.24
C ALA A 309 -12.12 -19.91 16.77
N LEU A 310 -11.25 -20.28 17.71
CA LEU A 310 -10.03 -21.06 17.44
C LEU A 310 -10.31 -22.48 16.93
N ASP A 311 -11.47 -23.01 17.26
CA ASP A 311 -11.94 -24.32 16.83
C ASP A 311 -12.72 -24.28 15.51
N TYR A 312 -13.10 -23.09 15.01
CA TYR A 312 -13.73 -22.95 13.70
C TYR A 312 -12.81 -23.48 12.60
N LYS A 313 -13.33 -24.36 11.75
CA LYS A 313 -12.58 -24.97 10.65
C LYS A 313 -12.83 -24.17 9.38
N HIS A 314 -11.76 -23.67 8.78
CA HIS A 314 -11.80 -23.03 7.47
C HIS A 314 -11.34 -24.01 6.40
N PHE A 315 -11.90 -23.89 5.20
CA PHE A 315 -11.33 -24.44 3.99
C PHE A 315 -11.46 -23.37 2.91
N PHE A 316 -10.62 -23.42 1.87
CA PHE A 316 -10.71 -22.51 0.75
C PHE A 316 -11.09 -23.25 -0.52
N LEU A 317 -12.08 -22.74 -1.24
CA LEU A 317 -12.18 -22.96 -2.67
C LEU A 317 -11.44 -21.81 -3.32
N VAL A 318 -10.43 -22.10 -4.13
CA VAL A 318 -9.64 -21.08 -4.81
C VAL A 318 -9.71 -21.31 -6.31
N ALA A 319 -9.76 -20.22 -7.06
CA ALA A 319 -9.54 -20.23 -8.50
C ALA A 319 -8.12 -19.75 -8.79
N ARG A 320 -7.42 -20.46 -9.66
CA ARG A 320 -6.03 -20.19 -10.09
C ARG A 320 -5.99 -19.88 -11.57
N LYS A 321 -5.23 -18.85 -11.96
CA LYS A 321 -4.83 -18.61 -13.36
C LYS A 321 -3.47 -17.92 -13.44
N SER A 322 -2.82 -17.95 -14.59
CA SER A 322 -1.65 -17.09 -14.84
C SER A 322 -2.09 -15.65 -15.06
N ASN A 323 -1.33 -14.70 -14.53
CA ASN A 323 -1.56 -13.27 -14.72
C ASN A 323 -0.54 -12.65 -15.70
N ASP A 324 -0.63 -11.34 -15.92
CA ASP A 324 0.25 -10.60 -16.82
C ASP A 324 1.71 -10.53 -16.33
N PHE A 325 1.95 -10.84 -15.06
CA PHE A 325 3.27 -10.96 -14.43
C PHE A 325 3.91 -12.34 -14.66
N SER A 326 3.28 -13.21 -15.45
CA SER A 326 3.75 -14.57 -15.75
C SER A 326 3.88 -15.47 -14.51
N VAL A 327 3.05 -15.22 -13.51
CA VAL A 327 2.95 -16.01 -12.27
C VAL A 327 1.51 -16.46 -12.05
N ASP A 328 1.34 -17.45 -11.17
CA ASP A 328 0.01 -17.85 -10.73
C ASP A 328 -0.57 -16.81 -9.76
N CYS A 329 -1.81 -16.40 -10.04
CA CYS A 329 -2.65 -15.63 -9.14
C CYS A 329 -3.80 -16.49 -8.65
N PHE A 330 -4.28 -16.18 -7.45
CA PHE A 330 -5.31 -16.96 -6.76
C PHE A 330 -6.38 -16.04 -6.21
N ARG A 331 -7.66 -16.33 -6.49
CA ARG A 331 -8.78 -15.66 -5.83
C ARG A 331 -9.54 -16.63 -4.97
N LEU A 332 -9.96 -16.13 -3.81
CA LEU A 332 -10.79 -16.88 -2.88
C LEU A 332 -12.24 -16.89 -3.37
N ALA A 333 -12.81 -18.09 -3.48
CA ALA A 333 -14.20 -18.31 -3.90
C ALA A 333 -15.16 -18.56 -2.72
N ILE A 334 -14.73 -18.33 -1.47
CA ILE A 334 -15.56 -18.43 -0.26
C ILE A 334 -15.49 -17.11 0.48
N SER A 335 -16.59 -16.36 0.46
CA SER A 335 -16.68 -15.03 1.07
C SER A 335 -17.58 -14.96 2.31
N ASP A 336 -18.34 -16.03 2.63
CA ASP A 336 -19.40 -15.95 3.64
C ASP A 336 -19.30 -17.00 4.75
N PRO A 337 -19.44 -16.58 6.04
CA PRO A 337 -19.52 -17.46 7.20
C PRO A 337 -20.86 -18.19 7.19
N LEU A 338 -20.96 -19.26 6.40
CA LEU A 338 -21.90 -20.34 6.70
C LEU A 338 -21.20 -21.39 7.53
N SER A 339 -21.99 -22.07 8.36
CA SER A 339 -21.62 -23.29 9.08
C SER A 339 -20.71 -24.19 8.24
N TYR A 340 -19.57 -24.57 8.81
CA TYR A 340 -18.55 -25.40 8.20
C TYR A 340 -19.14 -26.64 7.49
N ARG A 341 -20.10 -27.31 8.12
CA ARG A 341 -20.77 -28.52 7.60
C ARG A 341 -21.45 -28.31 6.25
N LYS A 342 -22.19 -27.20 6.07
CA LYS A 342 -22.89 -26.89 4.80
C LYS A 342 -21.91 -26.61 3.67
N CYS A 343 -20.85 -25.85 3.97
CA CYS A 343 -19.80 -25.55 3.02
C CYS A 343 -19.08 -26.84 2.58
N ARG A 344 -18.77 -27.71 3.54
CA ARG A 344 -18.17 -29.02 3.29
C ARG A 344 -19.07 -29.92 2.44
N ASP A 345 -20.35 -30.05 2.78
CA ASP A 345 -21.28 -30.90 2.03
C ASP A 345 -21.42 -30.40 0.57
N GLY A 346 -21.37 -29.09 0.36
CA GLY A 346 -21.33 -28.45 -0.96
C GLY A 346 -20.12 -28.84 -1.83
N LEU A 347 -18.99 -29.25 -1.25
CA LEU A 347 -17.83 -29.73 -2.03
C LEU A 347 -18.20 -30.96 -2.87
N PHE A 348 -19.06 -31.84 -2.37
CA PHE A 348 -19.47 -33.03 -3.12
C PHE A 348 -20.43 -32.69 -4.26
N LEU A 349 -21.21 -31.61 -4.15
CA LEU A 349 -21.94 -31.06 -5.30
C LEU A 349 -20.98 -30.52 -6.35
N LEU A 350 -19.89 -29.87 -5.92
CA LEU A 350 -18.85 -29.36 -6.81
C LEU A 350 -18.10 -30.49 -7.53
N PHE A 351 -17.73 -31.56 -6.82
CA PHE A 351 -17.10 -32.74 -7.41
C PHE A 351 -18.04 -33.44 -8.40
N LEU A 352 -19.31 -33.59 -8.04
CA LEU A 352 -20.34 -34.13 -8.92
C LEU A 352 -20.53 -33.26 -10.17
N ALA A 353 -20.58 -31.95 -10.01
CA ALA A 353 -20.70 -31.01 -11.12
C ALA A 353 -19.51 -31.05 -12.07
N ALA A 354 -18.29 -31.24 -11.56
CA ALA A 354 -17.09 -31.34 -12.39
C ALA A 354 -17.12 -32.57 -13.31
N GLU A 355 -17.57 -33.72 -12.80
CA GLU A 355 -17.77 -34.91 -13.61
C GLU A 355 -18.84 -34.70 -14.70
N ILE A 356 -19.96 -34.09 -14.33
CA ILE A 356 -21.04 -33.79 -15.29
C ILE A 356 -20.56 -32.82 -16.36
N TYR A 357 -19.85 -31.76 -15.98
CA TYR A 357 -19.29 -30.77 -16.90
C TYR A 357 -18.30 -31.41 -17.88
N GLU A 358 -17.43 -32.31 -17.41
CA GLU A 358 -16.51 -33.06 -18.28
C GLU A 358 -17.26 -33.95 -19.27
N ILE A 359 -18.31 -34.67 -18.83
CA ILE A 359 -19.15 -35.51 -19.70
C ILE A 359 -19.85 -34.65 -20.77
N GLU A 360 -20.42 -33.53 -20.38
CA GLU A 360 -21.22 -32.71 -21.28
C GLU A 360 -20.36 -31.94 -22.30
N THR A 361 -19.20 -31.45 -21.87
CA THR A 361 -18.33 -30.61 -22.71
C THR A 361 -17.21 -31.37 -23.39
N GLN A 362 -16.94 -32.61 -22.96
CA GLN A 362 -15.77 -33.41 -23.35
C GLN A 362 -14.43 -32.70 -23.04
N ARG A 363 -14.44 -31.74 -22.10
CA ARG A 363 -13.24 -31.04 -21.62
C ARG A 363 -12.82 -31.60 -20.29
N LYS A 364 -11.58 -32.07 -20.22
CA LYS A 364 -10.98 -32.55 -18.97
C LYS A 364 -11.03 -31.44 -17.92
N THR A 365 -11.59 -31.75 -16.77
CA THR A 365 -11.69 -30.84 -15.64
C THR A 365 -11.10 -31.53 -14.43
N TYR A 366 -10.29 -30.82 -13.65
CA TYR A 366 -9.76 -31.31 -12.38
C TYR A 366 -9.93 -30.26 -11.31
N ILE A 367 -10.54 -30.68 -10.21
CA ILE A 367 -10.53 -29.94 -8.95
C ILE A 367 -9.54 -30.65 -8.03
N ASP A 368 -8.38 -30.03 -7.83
CA ASP A 368 -7.32 -30.58 -6.99
C ASP A 368 -7.58 -30.27 -5.53
N VAL A 369 -7.24 -31.21 -4.64
CA VAL A 369 -7.45 -31.10 -3.20
C VAL A 369 -6.11 -31.07 -2.48
N TYR A 370 -5.86 -29.96 -1.79
CA TYR A 370 -4.66 -29.68 -1.02
C TYR A 370 -4.95 -29.76 0.48
N GLN A 371 -4.06 -30.39 1.23
CA GLN A 371 -4.04 -30.32 2.69
C GLN A 371 -3.09 -29.22 3.14
N VAL A 372 -3.56 -28.36 4.04
CA VAL A 372 -2.83 -27.20 4.55
C VAL A 372 -2.97 -27.11 6.07
N GLN A 373 -1.97 -26.55 6.77
CA GLN A 373 -2.09 -26.32 8.20
C GLN A 373 -3.22 -25.34 8.50
N GLY A 374 -4.04 -25.65 9.52
CA GLY A 374 -5.20 -24.83 9.86
C GLY A 374 -4.83 -23.38 10.24
N GLU A 375 -3.65 -23.18 10.83
CA GLU A 375 -3.13 -21.86 11.16
C GLU A 375 -2.87 -21.00 9.92
N HIS A 376 -2.34 -21.57 8.83
CA HIS A 376 -2.10 -20.82 7.59
C HIS A 376 -3.41 -20.39 6.93
N ILE A 377 -4.42 -21.27 6.92
CA ILE A 377 -5.75 -20.94 6.41
C ILE A 377 -6.35 -19.80 7.23
N ARG A 378 -6.24 -19.87 8.57
CA ARG A 378 -6.70 -18.82 9.48
C ARG A 378 -5.97 -17.49 9.23
N SER A 379 -4.64 -17.49 9.18
CA SER A 379 -3.84 -16.28 8.91
C SER A 379 -4.20 -15.64 7.56
N CYS A 380 -4.47 -16.45 6.53
CA CYS A 380 -4.93 -15.95 5.25
C CYS A 380 -6.35 -15.36 5.31
N CYS A 381 -7.28 -16.00 6.03
CA CYS A 381 -8.62 -15.45 6.28
C CYS A 381 -8.59 -14.08 6.96
N PHE A 382 -7.60 -13.84 7.83
CA PHE A 382 -7.41 -12.55 8.51
C PHE A 382 -6.44 -11.62 7.77
N GLY A 383 -6.03 -11.97 6.55
CA GLY A 383 -5.22 -11.10 5.71
C GLY A 383 -3.78 -10.94 6.17
N ASP A 384 -3.28 -11.83 7.02
CA ASP A 384 -1.89 -11.85 7.51
C ASP A 384 -0.95 -12.65 6.59
N MET A 385 -1.51 -13.48 5.70
CA MET A 385 -0.77 -14.39 4.82
C MET A 385 -1.36 -14.38 3.40
N PHE A 386 -0.51 -14.39 2.37
CA PHE A 386 -1.00 -14.49 1.00
C PHE A 386 -1.51 -15.90 0.70
N LEU A 387 -2.56 -15.97 -0.12
CA LEU A 387 -3.15 -17.22 -0.59
C LEU A 387 -2.14 -18.07 -1.35
N VAL A 388 -1.22 -17.47 -2.10
CA VAL A 388 -0.13 -18.21 -2.77
C VAL A 388 0.78 -18.93 -1.76
N ASP A 389 1.09 -18.32 -0.63
CA ASP A 389 1.89 -18.97 0.42
C ASP A 389 1.14 -20.15 1.02
N VAL A 390 -0.18 -20.01 1.20
CA VAL A 390 -1.05 -21.10 1.67
C VAL A 390 -1.05 -22.26 0.66
N VAL A 391 -1.12 -21.97 -0.65
CA VAL A 391 -1.02 -22.98 -1.73
C VAL A 391 0.33 -23.69 -1.66
N CYS A 392 1.43 -22.93 -1.62
CA CYS A 392 2.80 -23.44 -1.65
C CYS A 392 3.14 -24.28 -0.42
N ALA A 393 2.63 -23.92 0.75
CA ALA A 393 2.75 -24.71 1.96
C ALA A 393 1.85 -25.96 1.97
N GLY A 394 0.86 -26.02 1.06
CA GLY A 394 -0.08 -27.10 0.94
C GLY A 394 0.50 -28.34 0.25
N ARG A 395 0.00 -29.51 0.64
CA ARG A 395 0.30 -30.78 -0.04
C ARG A 395 -0.87 -31.20 -0.90
N LEU A 396 -0.65 -31.35 -2.21
CA LEU A 396 -1.61 -32.02 -3.09
C LEU A 396 -1.80 -33.47 -2.63
N VAL A 397 -3.03 -33.84 -2.28
CA VAL A 397 -3.34 -35.20 -1.80
C VAL A 397 -4.21 -35.99 -2.76
N ARG A 398 -5.16 -35.35 -3.43
CA ARG A 398 -6.22 -35.98 -4.24
C ARG A 398 -6.77 -35.00 -5.27
N ASN A 399 -7.68 -35.47 -6.11
CA ASN A 399 -8.59 -34.64 -6.89
C ASN A 399 -10.04 -35.14 -6.77
N HIS A 400 -11.01 -34.39 -7.29
CA HIS A 400 -12.44 -34.74 -7.23
C HIS A 400 -12.79 -36.17 -7.72
N LYS A 401 -12.05 -36.74 -8.68
CA LYS A 401 -12.27 -38.10 -9.21
C LYS A 401 -11.99 -39.20 -8.18
N ASP A 402 -11.23 -38.90 -7.13
CA ASP A 402 -11.01 -39.82 -6.00
C ASP A 402 -12.26 -39.97 -5.12
N PHE A 403 -13.28 -39.13 -5.32
CA PHE A 403 -14.53 -39.11 -4.56
C PHE A 403 -15.73 -39.47 -5.42
N ILE A 404 -15.90 -38.80 -6.57
CA ILE A 404 -16.99 -39.03 -7.51
C ILE A 404 -16.40 -39.08 -8.92
N TYR A 405 -16.72 -40.13 -9.67
CA TYR A 405 -16.18 -40.30 -11.02
C TYR A 405 -17.14 -41.03 -11.95
N SER A 406 -16.96 -40.81 -13.26
CA SER A 406 -17.50 -41.66 -14.32
C SER A 406 -16.47 -42.69 -14.78
N ASP A 407 -16.88 -43.96 -14.91
CA ASP A 407 -16.08 -45.01 -15.52
C ASP A 407 -16.44 -45.26 -17.00
N GLY A 408 -17.19 -44.35 -17.60
CA GLY A 408 -17.70 -44.48 -18.97
C GLY A 408 -18.99 -45.31 -19.10
N THR A 409 -19.56 -45.78 -18.00
CA THR A 409 -20.92 -46.33 -17.98
C THR A 409 -21.98 -45.22 -17.91
N ALA A 410 -23.26 -45.57 -18.02
CA ALA A 410 -24.38 -44.63 -17.90
C ALA A 410 -24.65 -44.18 -16.43
N MET A 411 -23.72 -44.43 -15.51
CA MET A 411 -23.85 -44.13 -14.09
C MET A 411 -22.58 -43.48 -13.54
N LEU A 412 -22.77 -42.60 -12.56
CA LEU A 412 -21.67 -42.06 -11.76
C LEU A 412 -21.41 -42.98 -10.57
N LYS A 413 -20.20 -42.95 -10.03
CA LYS A 413 -19.79 -43.74 -8.88
C LYS A 413 -19.23 -42.83 -7.80
N ALA A 414 -19.68 -43.02 -6.57
CA ALA A 414 -19.07 -42.46 -5.38
C ALA A 414 -18.11 -43.49 -4.76
N THR A 415 -17.05 -43.02 -4.12
CA THR A 415 -16.15 -43.87 -3.33
C THR A 415 -16.59 -43.92 -1.86
N ARG A 416 -15.95 -44.80 -1.08
CA ARG A 416 -16.23 -44.95 0.37
C ARG A 416 -15.88 -43.72 1.21
N ASP A 417 -15.17 -42.76 0.60
CA ASP A 417 -14.76 -41.51 1.25
C ASP A 417 -15.85 -40.43 1.13
N VAL A 418 -16.90 -40.66 0.33
CA VAL A 418 -18.11 -39.83 0.32
C VAL A 418 -19.01 -40.27 1.47
N PRO A 419 -19.41 -39.37 2.40
CA PRO A 419 -20.29 -39.71 3.51
C PRO A 419 -21.61 -40.34 3.06
N SER A 420 -21.95 -41.51 3.60
CA SER A 420 -23.16 -42.27 3.22
C SER A 420 -24.46 -41.48 3.46
N ARG A 421 -24.49 -40.61 4.48
CA ARG A 421 -25.63 -39.72 4.75
C ARG A 421 -25.93 -38.76 3.58
N LEU A 422 -24.97 -38.49 2.70
CA LEU A 422 -25.15 -37.62 1.53
C LEU A 422 -25.75 -38.37 0.33
N ALA A 423 -25.88 -39.71 0.40
CA ALA A 423 -26.28 -40.51 -0.76
C ALA A 423 -27.63 -40.09 -1.34
N ILE A 424 -28.65 -39.99 -0.48
CA ILE A 424 -30.00 -39.56 -0.87
C ILE A 424 -29.95 -38.13 -1.43
N TRP A 425 -29.27 -37.23 -0.73
CA TRP A 425 -29.21 -35.82 -1.07
C TRP A 425 -28.50 -35.55 -2.41
N LEU A 426 -27.37 -36.22 -2.68
CA LEU A 426 -26.65 -36.12 -3.95
C LEU A 426 -27.45 -36.73 -5.10
N GLN A 427 -28.12 -37.86 -4.87
CA GLN A 427 -28.98 -38.51 -5.86
C GLN A 427 -30.19 -37.62 -6.21
N GLU A 428 -30.84 -36.99 -5.23
CA GLU A 428 -31.93 -36.04 -5.45
C GLU A 428 -31.48 -34.84 -6.29
N ASN A 429 -30.34 -34.24 -5.93
CA ASN A 429 -29.75 -33.13 -6.68
C ASN A 429 -29.42 -33.51 -8.14
N LEU A 430 -28.85 -34.71 -8.35
CA LEU A 430 -28.56 -35.24 -9.68
C LEU A 430 -29.84 -35.42 -10.50
N THR A 431 -30.86 -36.06 -9.91
CA THR A 431 -32.14 -36.29 -10.57
C THR A 431 -32.81 -34.97 -10.95
N GLU A 432 -32.84 -33.98 -10.04
CA GLU A 432 -33.40 -32.65 -10.33
C GLU A 432 -32.64 -31.95 -11.46
N PHE A 433 -31.30 -31.98 -11.42
CA PHE A 433 -30.45 -31.33 -12.41
C PHE A 433 -30.62 -31.93 -13.80
N VAL A 434 -30.66 -33.27 -13.90
CA VAL A 434 -30.77 -33.99 -15.18
C VAL A 434 -32.18 -33.95 -15.75
N ALA A 435 -33.23 -33.87 -14.92
CA ALA A 435 -34.62 -33.81 -15.36
C ALA A 435 -34.92 -32.65 -16.33
N ARG A 436 -34.07 -31.61 -16.34
CA ARG A 436 -34.20 -30.42 -17.20
C ARG A 436 -33.14 -30.35 -18.31
N ARG A 437 -32.33 -31.40 -18.52
CA ARG A 437 -31.21 -31.45 -19.49
C ARG A 437 -31.32 -32.63 -20.46
N SER A 438 -30.41 -32.69 -21.44
CA SER A 438 -30.34 -33.73 -22.49
C SER A 438 -30.27 -35.16 -21.93
N SER A 439 -30.76 -36.14 -22.70
CA SER A 439 -30.89 -37.56 -22.30
C SER A 439 -29.57 -38.34 -22.20
N LEU A 440 -28.41 -37.70 -22.37
CA LEU A 440 -27.09 -38.33 -22.39
C LEU A 440 -26.35 -38.24 -21.04
N LEU A 441 -26.86 -37.46 -20.08
CA LEU A 441 -26.25 -37.33 -18.77
C LEU A 441 -26.58 -38.54 -17.87
N PRO A 442 -25.64 -39.01 -17.03
CA PRO A 442 -25.94 -40.02 -16.03
C PRO A 442 -27.06 -39.58 -15.09
N THR A 443 -28.05 -40.44 -14.88
CA THR A 443 -29.21 -40.14 -14.01
C THR A 443 -29.05 -40.69 -12.58
N THR A 444 -28.06 -41.54 -12.37
CA THR A 444 -27.87 -42.28 -11.12
C THR A 444 -26.42 -42.21 -10.66
N ILE A 445 -26.22 -42.10 -9.35
CA ILE A 445 -24.93 -42.23 -8.68
C ILE A 445 -24.96 -43.46 -7.76
N THR A 446 -23.98 -44.35 -7.91
CA THR A 446 -23.86 -45.57 -7.08
C THR A 446 -22.95 -45.31 -5.90
N PHE A 447 -23.40 -45.67 -4.69
CA PHE A 447 -22.61 -45.61 -3.47
C PHE A 447 -22.16 -47.03 -3.05
N PRO A 448 -20.96 -47.18 -2.45
CA PRO A 448 -20.41 -48.47 -2.05
C PRO A 448 -21.06 -49.07 -0.80
#